data_AF-A0A812V0K2-F1
#
_entry.id   AF-A0A812V0K2-F1
#
_cell.length_a   1.000
_cell.length_b   1.000
_cell.length_c   1.000
_cell.angle_alpha   90.00
_cell.angle_beta   90.00
_cell.angle_gamma   90.00
#
_symmetry.space_group_name_H-M   'P 1'
#
loop_
_entity.id
_entity.type
_entity.pdbx_description
1 polymer ?
#
loop_
_entity_poly.entity_id
_entity_poly.type
_entity_poly.pdbx_seq_one_letter_code
_entity_poly.pdbx_strand_id
1 'polypeptide(L)'
;VFVALIVACVLSRFADKDASWLSLMTSVAGVTIAISVVAVMPYDVWQAVAGGAGNPDSLLQSTWAVTYWTTALLSYLLCPILMEFEASGDFTIAARLRTSMRRNAVFYIAYTLILGILLAILIVRGEVQGDVQSWCIAASNAWGLFVLTVLMGFGLVAVPRHFWSLADPSALLQDLYV
;
A
#
# COMPACT_ATOMS: atom_id res chain seq x y z
N VAL A 1 10.52 13.24 11.73
CA VAL A 1 9.64 14.28 12.34
C VAL A 1 9.36 15.43 11.40
N PHE A 2 10.38 16.16 10.91
CA PHE A 2 10.18 17.28 9.98
C PHE A 2 9.40 16.89 8.71
N VAL A 3 9.78 15.77 8.08
CA VAL A 3 9.04 15.21 6.92
C VAL A 3 7.57 14.95 7.24
N ALA A 4 7.29 14.34 8.40
CA ALA A 4 5.93 14.02 8.81
C ALA A 4 5.07 15.29 9.01
N LEU A 5 5.65 16.37 9.55
CA LEU A 5 4.96 17.64 9.72
C LEU A 5 4.64 18.31 8.37
N ILE A 6 5.57 18.27 7.42
CA ILE A 6 5.34 18.79 6.07
C ILE A 6 4.23 17.99 5.40
N VAL A 7 4.32 16.66 5.43
CA VAL A 7 3.31 15.77 4.83
C VAL A 7 1.94 16.01 5.46
N ALA A 8 1.87 16.14 6.79
CA ALA A 8 0.63 16.45 7.49
C ALA A 8 0.03 17.80 7.08
N CYS A 9 0.86 18.84 6.92
CA CYS A 9 0.42 20.16 6.50
C CYS A 9 -0.08 20.18 5.04
N VAL A 10 0.64 19.50 4.15
CA VAL A 10 0.25 19.41 2.73
C VAL A 10 -1.06 18.63 2.60
N LEU A 11 -1.15 17.44 3.21
CA LEU A 11 -2.35 16.62 3.11
C LEU A 11 -3.55 17.26 3.79
N SER A 12 -3.39 17.93 4.93
CA SER A 12 -4.53 18.63 5.56
C SER A 12 -5.02 19.83 4.75
N ARG A 13 -4.16 20.42 3.90
CA ARG A 13 -4.52 21.53 3.02
C ARG A 13 -5.29 21.07 1.77
N PHE A 14 -4.97 19.90 1.23
CA PHE A 14 -5.58 19.36 0.00
C PHE A 14 -6.64 18.28 0.26
N ALA A 15 -6.80 17.83 1.50
CA ALA A 15 -7.85 16.88 1.87
C ALA A 15 -9.23 17.50 1.67
N ASP A 16 -10.14 16.70 1.14
CA ASP A 16 -11.55 17.07 1.06
C ASP A 16 -12.15 17.22 2.46
N LYS A 17 -13.13 18.10 2.61
CA LYS A 17 -13.73 18.42 3.93
C LYS A 17 -14.47 17.24 4.55
N ASP A 18 -14.91 16.30 3.72
CA ASP A 18 -15.61 15.09 4.13
C ASP A 18 -14.66 13.92 4.43
N ALA A 19 -13.35 14.10 4.24
CA ALA A 19 -12.38 13.04 4.51
C ALA A 19 -12.29 12.74 6.01
N SER A 20 -12.41 11.47 6.39
CA SER A 20 -12.27 11.07 7.79
C SER A 20 -10.86 11.30 8.30
N TRP A 21 -10.75 11.66 9.58
CA TRP A 21 -9.44 11.87 10.22
C TRP A 21 -8.53 10.62 10.15
N LEU A 22 -9.12 9.42 10.16
CA LEU A 22 -8.40 8.15 10.04
C LEU A 22 -7.79 7.95 8.65
N SER A 23 -8.53 8.31 7.59
CA SER A 23 -8.01 8.28 6.22
C SER A 23 -6.84 9.25 6.04
N LEU A 24 -6.92 10.44 6.66
CA LEU A 24 -5.84 11.42 6.66
C LEU A 24 -4.62 10.89 7.41
N MET A 25 -4.80 10.35 8.61
CA MET A 25 -3.69 9.80 9.42
C MET A 25 -2.95 8.67 8.70
N THR A 26 -3.67 7.72 8.12
CA THR A 26 -3.07 6.59 7.42
C THR A 26 -2.33 7.04 6.16
N SER A 27 -2.86 8.04 5.45
CA SER A 27 -2.18 8.66 4.30
C SER A 27 -0.91 9.40 4.71
N VAL A 28 -0.96 10.19 5.79
CA VAL A 28 0.24 10.88 6.33
C VAL A 28 1.30 9.87 6.75
N ALA A 29 0.92 8.81 7.45
CA ALA A 29 1.83 7.74 7.86
C ALA A 29 2.47 7.06 6.64
N GLY A 30 1.66 6.66 5.65
CA GLY A 30 2.15 5.99 4.44
C GLY A 30 3.14 6.84 3.64
N VAL A 31 2.80 8.10 3.37
CA VAL A 31 3.69 9.03 2.64
C VAL A 31 4.95 9.32 3.43
N THR A 32 4.86 9.48 4.75
CA THR A 32 6.04 9.70 5.60
C THR A 32 7.00 8.51 5.54
N ILE A 33 6.47 7.28 5.63
CA ILE A 33 7.26 6.06 5.53
C ILE A 33 7.92 5.95 4.15
N ALA A 34 7.18 6.22 3.07
CA ALA A 34 7.72 6.18 1.71
C ALA A 34 8.89 7.16 1.51
N ILE A 35 8.76 8.40 1.99
CA ILE A 35 9.85 9.39 1.93
C ILE A 35 11.03 8.98 2.83
N SER A 36 10.77 8.33 3.97
CA SER A 36 11.84 7.88 4.87
C SER A 36 12.76 6.85 4.21
N VAL A 37 12.23 5.97 3.35
CA VAL A 37 13.02 4.97 2.63
C VAL A 37 14.08 5.63 1.74
N VAL A 38 13.73 6.75 1.09
CA VAL A 38 14.66 7.52 0.26
C VAL A 38 15.85 8.05 1.06
N ALA A 39 15.64 8.37 2.35
CA ALA A 39 16.70 8.83 3.24
C ALA A 39 17.53 7.67 3.85
N VAL A 40 16.90 6.51 4.08
CA VAL A 40 17.58 5.33 4.65
C VAL A 40 18.46 4.62 3.62
N MET A 41 18.04 4.60 2.34
CA MET A 41 18.75 3.86 1.28
C MET A 41 20.21 4.30 1.07
N PRO A 42 20.57 5.60 1.02
CA PRO A 42 21.97 6.01 0.87
C PRO A 42 22.86 5.57 2.04
N TYR A 43 22.31 5.53 3.25
CA TYR A 43 23.04 5.06 4.43
C TYR A 43 23.30 3.56 4.39
N ASP A 44 22.32 2.77 3.95
CA ASP A 44 22.46 1.34 3.71
C ASP A 44 23.55 1.04 2.67
N VAL A 45 23.52 1.74 1.53
CA VAL A 45 24.55 1.62 0.48
C VAL A 45 25.93 2.03 1.00
N TRP A 46 26.01 3.15 1.74
CA TRP A 46 27.27 3.60 2.33
C TRP A 46 27.83 2.55 3.30
N GLN A 47 27.00 1.96 4.16
CA GLN A 47 27.42 0.92 5.08
C GLN A 47 27.93 -0.33 4.35
N ALA A 48 27.24 -0.76 3.29
CA ALA A 48 27.66 -1.90 2.49
C ALA A 48 29.03 -1.68 1.81
N VAL A 49 29.32 -0.44 1.38
CA VAL A 49 30.58 -0.09 0.71
C VAL A 49 31.71 0.19 1.70
N ALA A 50 31.44 0.93 2.78
CA ALA A 50 32.44 1.41 3.73
C ALA A 50 32.73 0.44 4.87
N GLY A 51 31.74 -0.36 5.28
CA GLY A 51 31.84 -1.24 6.44
C GLY A 51 32.63 -2.54 6.22
N GLY A 52 32.93 -2.89 4.97
CA GLY A 52 33.39 -4.25 4.64
C GLY A 52 32.38 -5.31 5.08
N ALA A 53 32.70 -6.60 4.94
CA ALA A 53 31.84 -7.72 5.36
C ALA A 53 31.68 -7.86 6.90
N GLY A 54 31.55 -6.75 7.62
CA GLY A 54 31.13 -6.72 9.01
C GLY A 54 29.64 -7.02 9.14
N ASN A 55 29.21 -7.45 10.33
CA ASN A 55 27.80 -7.69 10.60
C ASN A 55 26.98 -6.40 10.36
N PRO A 56 25.79 -6.49 9.74
CA PRO A 56 24.93 -5.33 9.54
C PRO A 56 24.60 -4.70 10.89
N ASP A 57 24.55 -3.36 10.94
CA ASP A 57 24.14 -2.66 12.15
C ASP A 57 22.75 -3.14 12.58
N SER A 58 22.64 -3.59 13.83
CA SER A 58 21.37 -4.07 14.41
C SER A 58 20.26 -3.02 14.32
N LEU A 59 20.63 -1.74 14.35
CA LEU A 59 19.73 -0.60 14.14
C LEU A 59 19.21 -0.52 12.70
N LEU A 60 20.06 -0.77 11.70
CA LEU A 60 19.64 -0.76 10.30
C LEU A 60 18.67 -1.91 10.02
N GLN A 61 18.98 -3.12 10.49
CA GLN A 61 18.11 -4.28 10.35
C GLN A 61 16.74 -4.06 11.02
N SER A 62 16.74 -3.47 12.22
CA SER A 62 15.51 -3.13 12.94
C SER A 62 14.70 -2.05 12.19
N THR A 63 15.37 -1.05 11.64
CA THR A 63 14.73 0.03 10.86
C THR A 63 14.04 -0.52 9.62
N TRP A 64 14.72 -1.40 8.87
CA TRP A 64 14.12 -2.08 7.72
C TRP A 64 12.95 -2.99 8.11
N ALA A 65 13.08 -3.75 9.19
CA ALA A 65 11.99 -4.61 9.68
C ALA A 65 10.75 -3.78 10.05
N VAL A 66 10.91 -2.69 10.82
CA VAL A 66 9.80 -1.80 11.18
C VAL A 66 9.17 -1.20 9.93
N THR A 67 9.98 -0.67 9.00
CA THR A 67 9.50 -0.06 7.75
C THR A 67 8.72 -1.06 6.91
N TYR A 68 9.25 -2.27 6.76
CA TYR A 68 8.60 -3.35 6.01
C TYR A 68 7.25 -3.74 6.62
N TRP A 69 7.23 -4.10 7.91
CA TRP A 69 6.01 -4.59 8.56
C TRP A 69 4.95 -3.51 8.71
N THR A 70 5.34 -2.26 8.95
CA THR A 70 4.40 -1.13 8.99
C THR A 70 3.81 -0.87 7.61
N THR A 71 4.61 -0.86 6.55
CA THR A 71 4.12 -0.70 5.16
C THR A 71 3.17 -1.85 4.79
N ALA A 72 3.54 -3.08 5.10
CA ALA A 72 2.70 -4.25 4.86
C ALA A 72 1.35 -4.13 5.57
N LEU A 73 1.34 -3.72 6.85
CA LEU A 73 0.10 -3.50 7.61
C LEU A 73 -0.77 -2.39 7.01
N LEU A 74 -0.14 -1.27 6.62
CA LEU A 74 -0.86 -0.16 6.02
C LEU A 74 -1.50 -0.55 4.70
N SER A 75 -0.74 -1.17 3.80
CA SER A 75 -1.19 -1.53 2.45
C SER A 75 -2.18 -2.69 2.43
N TYR A 76 -1.92 -3.75 3.20
CA TYR A 76 -2.74 -4.96 3.15
C TYR A 76 -3.86 -4.99 4.17
N LEU A 77 -3.92 -4.11 5.17
CA LEU A 77 -5.00 -4.12 6.16
C LEU A 77 -5.71 -2.77 6.21
N LEU A 78 -4.99 -1.69 6.53
CA LEU A 78 -5.64 -0.41 6.82
C LEU A 78 -6.25 0.25 5.58
N CYS A 79 -5.49 0.39 4.49
CA CYS A 79 -5.98 1.00 3.25
C CYS A 79 -7.25 0.33 2.70
N PRO A 80 -7.29 -0.98 2.44
CA PRO A 80 -8.47 -1.63 1.88
C PRO A 80 -9.68 -1.58 2.81
N ILE A 81 -9.49 -1.69 4.13
CA ILE A 81 -10.58 -1.54 5.10
C ILE A 81 -11.12 -0.11 5.07
N LEU A 82 -10.25 0.91 5.01
CA LEU A 82 -10.67 2.30 4.95
C LEU A 82 -11.38 2.64 3.64
N MET A 83 -10.92 2.13 2.50
CA MET A 83 -11.59 2.32 1.21
C MET A 83 -13.03 1.81 1.24
N GLU A 84 -13.24 0.58 1.74
CA GLU A 84 -14.58 0.00 1.89
C GLU A 84 -15.40 0.65 3.00
N PHE A 85 -14.74 1.15 4.06
CA PHE A 85 -15.40 1.89 5.13
C PHE A 85 -15.98 3.20 4.61
N GLU A 86 -15.22 3.97 3.83
CA GLU A 86 -15.68 5.20 3.19
C GLU A 86 -16.74 4.95 2.11
N ALA A 87 -16.61 3.86 1.35
CA ALA A 87 -17.62 3.46 0.37
C ALA A 87 -18.93 2.94 1.00
N SER A 88 -18.92 2.55 2.28
CA SER A 88 -20.12 2.06 2.97
C SER A 88 -21.03 3.20 3.42
N GLY A 89 -22.27 3.22 2.93
CA GLY A 89 -23.31 4.19 3.30
C GLY A 89 -24.05 3.85 4.61
N ASP A 90 -23.50 2.99 5.47
CA ASP A 90 -24.17 2.59 6.72
C ASP A 90 -24.13 3.73 7.75
N PHE A 91 -25.24 3.96 8.46
CA PHE A 91 -25.37 5.09 9.40
C PHE A 91 -24.59 4.95 10.71
N THR A 92 -24.08 3.75 11.03
CA THR A 92 -23.33 3.49 12.28
C THR A 92 -21.91 2.99 12.00
N ILE A 93 -20.94 3.47 12.77
CA ILE A 93 -19.51 3.13 12.61
C ILE A 93 -19.29 1.61 12.70
N ALA A 94 -19.97 0.93 13.61
CA ALA A 94 -19.85 -0.52 13.79
C ALA A 94 -20.41 -1.30 12.58
N ALA A 95 -21.51 -0.83 11.98
CA ALA A 95 -22.06 -1.44 10.77
C ALA A 95 -21.12 -1.23 9.57
N ARG A 96 -20.62 0.00 9.37
CA ARG A 96 -19.64 0.34 8.33
C ARG A 96 -18.40 -0.56 8.40
N LEU A 97 -17.84 -0.75 9.60
CA LEU A 97 -16.67 -1.61 9.80
C LEU A 97 -16.96 -3.09 9.50
N ARG A 98 -18.12 -3.60 9.94
CA ARG A 98 -18.54 -4.98 9.65
C ARG A 98 -18.76 -5.20 8.16
N THR A 99 -19.40 -4.25 7.48
CA THR A 99 -19.63 -4.28 6.03
C THR A 99 -18.31 -4.25 5.28
N SER A 100 -17.40 -3.35 5.66
CA SER A 100 -16.06 -3.24 5.06
C SER A 100 -15.25 -4.52 5.21
N MET A 101 -15.19 -5.09 6.42
CA MET A 101 -14.51 -6.37 6.64
C MET A 101 -15.12 -7.50 5.83
N ARG A 102 -16.46 -7.57 5.72
CA ARG A 102 -17.14 -8.63 4.96
C ARG A 102 -16.85 -8.55 3.45
N ARG A 103 -16.83 -7.34 2.89
CA ARG A 103 -16.52 -7.13 1.46
C ARG A 103 -15.07 -7.49 1.15
N ASN A 104 -14.16 -7.07 2.02
CA ASN A 104 -12.75 -7.42 1.92
C ASN A 104 -12.46 -8.91 2.18
N ALA A 105 -13.23 -9.57 3.05
CA ALA A 105 -13.00 -10.97 3.41
C ALA A 105 -13.03 -11.90 2.19
N VAL A 106 -13.92 -11.67 1.23
CA VAL A 106 -13.99 -12.49 0.00
C VAL A 106 -12.69 -12.39 -0.79
N PHE A 107 -12.16 -11.18 -0.95
CA PHE A 107 -10.89 -10.94 -1.63
C PHE A 107 -9.72 -11.62 -0.90
N TYR A 108 -9.62 -11.46 0.42
CA TYR A 108 -8.54 -12.08 1.21
C TYR A 108 -8.63 -13.60 1.26
N ILE A 109 -9.83 -14.18 1.33
CA ILE A 109 -10.02 -15.64 1.29
C ILE A 109 -9.56 -16.17 -0.07
N ALA A 110 -9.99 -15.54 -1.16
CA ALA A 110 -9.55 -15.95 -2.50
C ALA A 110 -8.04 -15.81 -2.66
N TYR A 111 -7.47 -14.68 -2.23
CA TYR A 111 -6.04 -14.40 -2.26
C TYR A 111 -5.23 -15.46 -1.50
N THR A 112 -5.57 -15.71 -0.23
CA THR A 112 -4.87 -16.70 0.62
C THR A 112 -5.02 -18.12 0.11
N LEU A 113 -6.17 -18.48 -0.47
CA LEU A 113 -6.40 -19.79 -1.07
C LEU A 113 -5.51 -20.01 -2.32
N ILE A 114 -5.43 -19.04 -3.22
CA ILE A 114 -4.58 -19.12 -4.42
C ILE A 114 -3.11 -19.24 -4.00
N LEU A 115 -2.66 -18.38 -3.08
CA LEU A 115 -1.28 -18.37 -2.59
C LEU A 115 -0.94 -19.67 -1.85
N GLY A 116 -1.87 -20.19 -1.04
CA GLY A 116 -1.73 -21.46 -0.33
C GLY A 116 -1.61 -22.66 -1.26
N ILE A 117 -2.42 -22.72 -2.33
CA ILE A 117 -2.33 -23.79 -3.34
C ILE A 117 -0.98 -23.72 -4.06
N LEU A 118 -0.54 -22.52 -4.46
CA LEU A 118 0.74 -22.33 -5.12
C LEU A 118 1.91 -22.81 -4.25
N LEU A 119 1.93 -22.42 -2.98
CA LEU A 119 2.94 -22.85 -2.01
C LEU A 119 2.88 -24.36 -1.78
N ALA A 120 1.69 -24.96 -1.66
CA ALA A 120 1.56 -26.41 -1.50
C ALA A 120 2.15 -27.17 -2.69
N ILE A 121 1.94 -26.70 -3.92
CA ILE A 121 2.52 -27.30 -5.12
C ILE A 121 4.05 -27.21 -5.09
N LEU A 122 4.61 -26.06 -4.73
CA LEU A 122 6.06 -25.87 -4.64
C LEU A 122 6.70 -26.79 -3.59
N ILE A 123 6.05 -26.94 -2.43
CA ILE A 123 6.51 -27.84 -1.36
C ILE A 123 6.52 -29.29 -1.84
N VAL A 124 5.43 -29.75 -2.49
CA VAL A 124 5.33 -31.13 -3.00
C VAL A 124 6.36 -31.41 -4.09
N ARG A 125 6.71 -30.42 -4.92
CA ARG A 125 7.76 -30.56 -5.94
C ARG A 125 9.19 -30.53 -5.38
N GLY A 126 9.36 -30.21 -4.10
CA GLY A 126 10.69 -30.09 -3.47
C GLY A 126 11.49 -28.88 -3.95
N GLU A 127 10.84 -27.89 -4.56
CA GLU A 127 11.48 -26.68 -5.10
C GLU A 127 11.63 -25.57 -4.05
N VAL A 128 11.05 -25.76 -2.86
CA VAL A 128 11.14 -24.81 -1.75
C VAL A 128 12.47 -24.98 -1.03
N GLN A 129 13.39 -24.06 -1.30
CA GLN A 129 14.62 -23.89 -0.53
C GLN A 129 14.46 -22.72 0.45
N GLY A 130 14.85 -22.91 1.71
CA GLY A 130 14.75 -21.88 2.75
C GLY A 130 13.43 -21.87 3.52
N ASP A 131 13.19 -20.79 4.27
CA ASP A 131 12.03 -20.65 5.14
C ASP A 131 10.76 -20.26 4.35
N VAL A 132 9.61 -20.81 4.78
CA VAL A 132 8.29 -20.53 4.20
C VAL A 132 7.97 -19.03 4.27
N GLN A 133 8.44 -18.35 5.32
CA GLN A 133 8.28 -16.89 5.44
C GLN A 133 8.88 -16.15 4.24
N SER A 134 10.09 -16.51 3.81
CA SER A 134 10.76 -15.87 2.67
C SER A 134 9.99 -16.06 1.37
N TRP A 135 9.40 -17.25 1.17
CA TRP A 135 8.54 -17.53 0.02
C TRP A 135 7.25 -16.72 0.04
N CYS A 136 6.60 -16.56 1.19
CA CYS A 136 5.42 -15.71 1.33
C CYS A 136 5.73 -14.24 1.01
N ILE A 137 6.87 -13.73 1.47
CA ILE A 137 7.33 -12.36 1.17
C ILE A 137 7.60 -12.21 -0.34
N ALA A 138 8.31 -13.15 -0.95
CA ALA A 138 8.61 -13.13 -2.38
C ALA A 138 7.33 -13.19 -3.23
N ALA A 139 6.39 -14.08 -2.89
CA ALA A 139 5.12 -14.21 -3.58
C ALA A 139 4.25 -12.95 -3.45
N SER A 140 4.21 -12.32 -2.27
CA SER A 140 3.50 -11.06 -2.06
C SER A 140 4.04 -9.94 -2.94
N ASN A 141 5.37 -9.85 -3.07
CA ASN A 141 6.01 -8.87 -3.96
C ASN A 141 5.75 -9.18 -5.44
N ALA A 142 5.81 -10.45 -5.84
CA ALA A 142 5.51 -10.86 -7.21
C ALA A 142 4.06 -10.51 -7.60
N TRP A 143 3.10 -10.73 -6.69
CA TRP A 143 1.71 -10.30 -6.89
C TRP A 143 1.59 -8.80 -7.06
N GLY A 144 2.24 -8.01 -6.19
CA GLY A 144 2.23 -6.55 -6.30
C GLY A 144 2.78 -6.06 -7.64
N LEU A 145 3.90 -6.62 -8.09
CA LEU A 145 4.50 -6.30 -9.39
C LEU A 145 3.61 -6.74 -10.57
N PHE A 146 2.97 -7.90 -10.47
CA PHE A 146 2.04 -8.38 -11.49
C PHE A 146 0.85 -7.41 -11.65
N VAL A 147 0.18 -7.07 -10.54
CA VAL A 147 -0.95 -6.12 -10.53
C VAL A 147 -0.51 -4.75 -11.04
N LEU A 148 0.63 -4.24 -10.56
CA LEU A 148 1.19 -2.96 -11.01
C LEU A 148 1.43 -2.97 -12.51
N THR A 149 2.08 -4.01 -13.04
CA THR A 149 2.40 -4.11 -14.48
C THR A 149 1.14 -4.11 -15.34
N VAL A 150 0.11 -4.87 -14.94
CA VAL A 150 -1.15 -4.96 -15.69
C VAL A 150 -1.95 -3.66 -15.62
N LEU A 151 -2.02 -3.01 -14.45
CA LEU A 151 -2.88 -1.84 -14.23
C LEU A 151 -2.21 -0.51 -14.57
N MET A 152 -0.88 -0.42 -14.49
CA MET A 152 -0.15 0.83 -14.72
C MET A 152 -0.37 1.38 -16.13
N GLY A 153 -0.46 0.52 -17.14
CA GLY A 153 -0.76 0.95 -18.52
C GLY A 153 -2.10 1.68 -18.63
N PHE A 154 -3.13 1.19 -17.93
CA PHE A 154 -4.42 1.87 -17.86
C PHE A 154 -4.32 3.19 -17.08
N GLY A 155 -3.68 3.18 -15.91
CA GLY A 155 -3.53 4.37 -15.07
C GLY A 155 -2.81 5.53 -15.77
N LEU A 156 -1.76 5.24 -16.54
CA LEU A 156 -0.99 6.24 -17.28
C LEU A 156 -1.81 6.97 -18.36
N VAL A 157 -2.85 6.35 -18.91
CA VAL A 157 -3.71 6.96 -19.93
C VAL A 157 -4.95 7.58 -19.30
N ALA A 158 -5.59 6.87 -18.37
CA ALA A 158 -6.84 7.31 -17.75
C ALA A 158 -6.66 8.57 -16.89
N VAL A 159 -5.56 8.66 -16.11
CA VAL A 159 -5.35 9.79 -15.18
C VAL A 159 -5.18 11.13 -15.92
N PRO A 160 -4.28 11.28 -16.92
CA PRO A 160 -4.17 12.53 -17.66
C PRO A 160 -5.46 12.88 -18.43
N ARG A 161 -6.12 11.87 -19.01
CA ARG A 161 -7.39 12.07 -19.73
C ARG A 161 -8.49 12.58 -18.81
N HIS A 162 -8.55 12.09 -17.57
CA HIS A 162 -9.48 12.58 -16.56
C HIS A 162 -9.19 14.03 -16.17
N PHE A 163 -7.92 14.41 -15.96
CA PHE A 163 -7.58 15.81 -15.72
C PHE A 163 -7.91 16.71 -16.91
N TRP A 164 -7.74 16.20 -18.14
CA TRP A 164 -8.11 16.92 -19.35
C TRP A 164 -9.62 17.15 -19.44
N SER A 165 -10.45 16.15 -19.11
CA SER A 165 -11.91 16.31 -19.11
C SER A 165 -12.40 17.21 -17.99
N LEU A 166 -11.78 17.17 -16.80
CA LEU A 166 -12.08 18.10 -15.70
C LEU A 166 -11.73 19.56 -16.04
N ALA A 167 -10.76 19.79 -16.93
CA ALA A 167 -10.38 21.13 -17.36
C ALA A 167 -11.35 21.77 -18.37
N ASP A 168 -12.23 20.99 -19.02
CA ASP A 168 -13.27 21.49 -19.93
C ASP A 168 -14.64 21.49 -19.25
N PRO A 169 -15.20 22.68 -18.91
CA PRO A 169 -16.51 22.79 -18.26
C PRO A 169 -17.64 22.15 -19.08
N SER A 170 -17.53 22.14 -20.42
CA SER A 170 -18.56 21.62 -21.31
C SER A 170 -18.62 20.09 -21.22
N ALA A 171 -17.46 19.44 -21.22
CA ALA A 171 -17.33 17.99 -21.05
C ALA A 171 -17.72 17.56 -19.63
N LEU A 172 -17.31 18.32 -18.61
CA LEU A 172 -17.67 18.06 -17.22
C LEU A 172 -19.19 18.12 -16.99
N LEU A 173 -19.87 19.12 -17.55
CA LEU A 173 -21.32 19.24 -17.44
C LEU A 173 -22.03 18.07 -18.15
N GLN A 174 -21.54 17.63 -19.30
CA GLN A 174 -22.12 16.46 -19.97
C GLN A 174 -21.96 15.18 -19.15
N ASP A 175 -20.82 14.95 -18.51
CA ASP A 175 -20.60 13.78 -17.65
C ASP A 175 -21.48 13.79 -16.38
N LEU A 176 -21.87 14.96 -15.86
CA LEU A 176 -22.68 15.07 -14.63
C LEU A 176 -24.20 14.92 -14.84
N TYR A 177 -24.69 15.16 -16.05
CA TYR A 177 -26.13 15.18 -16.38
C TYR A 177 -26.60 13.97 -17.22
N VAL A 178 -25.76 12.95 -17.38
CA VAL A 178 -26.09 11.65 -17.98
C VAL A 178 -26.28 10.61 -16.88
#